data_AF-A5U1A1-F1
#
_entry.id   AF-A5U1A1-F1
#
_cell.length_a   1.000
_cell.length_b   1.000
_cell.length_c   1.000
_cell.angle_alpha   90.00
_cell.angle_beta   90.00
_cell.angle_gamma   90.00
#
_symmetry.space_group_name_H-M   'P 1'
#
loop_
_entity.id
_entity.type
_entity.pdbx_description
1 polymer ?
#
loop_
_entity_poly.entity_id
_entity_poly.type
_entity_poly.pdbx_seq_one_letter_code
_entity_poly.pdbx_strand_id
1 'polypeptide(L)'
;MSVDYPQMAATRGRIEPAPRRVRGYLGHVLVFDTSAARYVWEVPYYPQYYIPLADVRMEFLRDENHPQRVQLGPSRLHSLVSAGQTHRSAARVFDVDGDSPVAGTVRFNWDPLRWFEEDEPIYGHPRNPYQRADALRSHRHVRVELDGIVLADTRSPVLLFETGIPTRYYIDPADIAFEHLEPTSTQTLCPYKGTTSGYWSVRVGDAVHRDLAWTYHYPLPAVAPIAGLVAFYNEKVDLTVDGVALPRPHTQFS
;
A
#
# COMPACT_ATOMS: atom_id res chain seq x y z
N MET A 1 -15.87 -13.29 -15.13
CA MET A 1 -16.51 -12.11 -14.52
C MET A 1 -15.76 -10.90 -15.02
N SER A 2 -16.44 -9.95 -15.66
CA SER A 2 -15.78 -8.72 -16.12
C SER A 2 -15.37 -7.93 -14.89
N VAL A 3 -14.10 -7.54 -14.81
CA VAL A 3 -13.65 -6.67 -13.75
C VAL A 3 -14.19 -5.27 -14.03
N ASP A 4 -14.84 -4.65 -13.04
CA ASP A 4 -15.50 -3.34 -13.15
C ASP A 4 -14.56 -2.16 -12.82
N TYR A 5 -13.26 -2.43 -12.71
CA TYR A 5 -12.22 -1.45 -12.44
C TYR A 5 -10.97 -1.64 -13.34
N PRO A 6 -10.22 -0.55 -13.62
CA PRO A 6 -8.99 -0.62 -14.40
C PRO A 6 -7.99 -1.60 -13.79
N GLN A 7 -7.34 -2.41 -14.64
CA GLN A 7 -6.29 -3.34 -14.20
C GLN A 7 -4.94 -2.63 -14.03
N MET A 8 -4.01 -3.30 -13.36
CA MET A 8 -2.62 -2.83 -13.23
C MET A 8 -1.97 -2.68 -14.61
N ALA A 9 -1.41 -1.50 -14.90
CA ALA A 9 -0.70 -1.24 -16.16
C ALA A 9 0.70 -1.87 -16.21
N ALA A 10 1.30 -2.12 -15.04
CA ALA A 10 2.63 -2.72 -14.94
C ALA A 10 2.54 -4.24 -14.74
N THR A 11 3.49 -4.96 -15.33
CA THR A 11 3.67 -6.39 -15.16
C THR A 11 4.94 -6.68 -14.36
N ARG A 12 4.99 -7.87 -13.75
CA ARG A 12 6.19 -8.36 -13.08
C ARG A 12 7.40 -8.31 -14.03
N GLY A 13 8.54 -7.82 -13.53
CA GLY A 13 9.79 -7.68 -14.27
C GLY A 13 9.96 -6.35 -15.01
N ARG A 14 8.94 -5.47 -15.01
CA ARG A 14 9.07 -4.11 -15.55
C ARG A 14 10.11 -3.32 -14.75
N ILE A 15 10.95 -2.57 -15.44
CA ILE A 15 12.00 -1.72 -14.86
C ILE A 15 11.91 -0.35 -15.52
N GLU A 16 11.88 0.71 -14.72
CA GLU A 16 11.78 2.09 -15.19
C GLU A 16 12.63 3.04 -14.34
N PRO A 17 13.08 4.18 -14.89
CA PRO A 17 13.71 5.21 -14.08
C PRO A 17 12.71 5.79 -13.06
N ALA A 18 13.17 6.05 -11.84
CA ALA A 18 12.45 6.86 -10.88
C ALA A 18 13.00 8.30 -10.95
N PRO A 19 12.22 9.28 -11.44
CA PRO A 19 12.70 10.66 -11.59
C PRO A 19 12.79 11.42 -10.26
N ARG A 20 12.35 10.81 -9.16
CA ARG A 20 12.33 11.40 -7.82
C ARG A 20 13.68 11.22 -7.14
N ARG A 21 14.12 12.20 -6.36
CA ARG A 21 15.19 12.01 -5.37
C ARG A 21 14.70 11.06 -4.28
N VAL A 22 15.44 10.00 -3.99
CA VAL A 22 15.11 9.00 -2.98
C VAL A 22 16.22 8.96 -1.93
N ARG A 23 15.82 9.06 -0.66
CA ARG A 23 16.75 8.98 0.48
C ARG A 23 16.31 7.92 1.48
N GLY A 24 17.28 7.19 2.00
CA GLY A 24 17.08 6.18 3.03
C GLY A 24 17.93 6.49 4.26
N TYR A 25 17.29 6.55 5.42
CA TYR A 25 17.95 6.77 6.70
C TYR A 25 17.80 5.56 7.61
N LEU A 26 18.91 5.09 8.16
CA LEU A 26 18.93 4.12 9.25
C LEU A 26 19.02 4.90 10.57
N GLY A 27 17.92 4.98 11.32
CA GLY A 27 17.78 5.96 12.40
C GLY A 27 17.91 7.38 11.86
N HIS A 28 18.93 8.12 12.33
CA HIS A 28 19.24 9.49 11.85
C HIS A 28 20.37 9.53 10.79
N VAL A 29 20.94 8.38 10.45
CA VAL A 29 22.11 8.29 9.57
C VAL A 29 21.66 8.08 8.14
N LEU A 30 22.14 8.93 7.22
CA LEU A 30 21.88 8.80 5.79
C LEU A 30 22.64 7.60 5.24
N VAL A 31 21.94 6.63 4.64
CA VAL A 31 22.52 5.43 4.02
C VAL A 31 22.70 5.62 2.53
N PHE A 32 21.75 6.27 1.86
CA PHE A 32 21.84 6.62 0.44
C PHE A 32 21.02 7.87 0.14
N ASP A 33 21.41 8.56 -0.93
CA ASP A 33 20.74 9.73 -1.48
C ASP A 33 20.96 9.74 -3.00
N THR A 34 19.90 9.49 -3.77
CA THR A 34 20.02 9.26 -5.20
C THR A 34 18.88 9.93 -5.98
N SER A 35 19.16 10.41 -7.19
CA SER A 35 18.16 10.76 -8.20
C SER A 35 18.13 9.77 -9.37
N ALA A 36 18.85 8.65 -9.22
CA ALA A 36 19.03 7.61 -10.23
C ALA A 36 18.47 6.25 -9.78
N ALA A 37 17.57 6.26 -8.79
CA ALA A 37 16.82 5.07 -8.39
C ALA A 37 16.02 4.51 -9.57
N ARG A 38 15.77 3.20 -9.55
CA ARG A 38 14.91 2.53 -10.52
C ARG A 38 13.68 1.94 -9.83
N TYR A 39 12.52 2.09 -10.47
CA TYR A 39 11.34 1.30 -10.14
C TYR A 39 11.48 -0.09 -10.73
N VAL A 40 11.32 -1.13 -9.92
CA VAL A 40 11.35 -2.53 -10.35
C VAL A 40 10.12 -3.26 -9.84
N TRP A 41 9.25 -3.74 -10.74
CA TRP A 41 8.03 -4.46 -10.36
C TRP A 41 8.34 -5.94 -10.07
N GLU A 42 8.64 -6.26 -8.81
CA GLU A 42 8.75 -7.65 -8.35
C GLU A 42 7.37 -8.35 -8.30
N VAL A 43 6.31 -7.56 -8.18
CA VAL A 43 4.88 -7.91 -8.23
C VAL A 43 4.14 -6.87 -9.09
N PRO A 44 2.95 -7.15 -9.63
CA PRO A 44 2.26 -6.19 -10.53
C PRO A 44 1.71 -4.94 -9.83
N TYR A 45 1.47 -4.99 -8.51
CA TYR A 45 0.72 -3.94 -7.79
C TYR A 45 1.55 -2.68 -7.51
N TYR A 46 2.82 -2.84 -7.18
CA TYR A 46 3.73 -1.73 -6.86
C TYR A 46 5.19 -2.09 -7.17
N PRO A 47 6.03 -1.10 -7.51
CA PRO A 47 7.45 -1.32 -7.72
C PRO A 47 8.22 -1.43 -6.39
N GLN A 48 9.50 -1.77 -6.47
CA GLN A 48 10.51 -1.60 -5.44
C GLN A 48 11.55 -0.60 -5.91
N TYR A 49 12.20 0.11 -4.97
CA TYR A 49 13.35 0.93 -5.30
C TYR A 49 14.62 0.08 -5.38
N TYR A 50 15.29 0.19 -6.53
CA TYR A 50 16.64 -0.33 -6.74
C TYR A 50 17.58 0.86 -6.80
N ILE A 51 18.41 0.99 -5.78
CA ILE A 51 19.30 2.12 -5.54
C ILE A 51 20.66 1.83 -6.17
N PRO A 52 21.23 2.71 -7.01
CA PRO A 52 22.59 2.51 -7.53
C PRO A 52 23.59 2.31 -6.39
N LEU A 53 24.42 1.27 -6.47
CA LEU A 53 25.41 0.96 -5.43
C LEU A 53 26.40 2.12 -5.21
N ALA A 54 26.70 2.88 -6.26
CA ALA A 54 27.56 4.06 -6.20
C ALA A 54 27.01 5.19 -5.30
N ASP A 55 25.69 5.23 -5.09
CA ASP A 55 25.03 6.24 -4.25
C ASP A 55 24.77 5.74 -2.81
N VAL A 56 25.19 4.50 -2.51
CA VAL A 56 25.06 3.88 -1.20
C VAL A 56 26.36 4.06 -0.41
N ARG A 57 26.22 4.51 0.83
CA ARG A 57 27.33 4.59 1.79
C ARG A 57 27.69 3.20 2.31
N MET A 58 28.75 2.64 1.74
CA MET A 58 29.17 1.25 1.96
C MET A 58 29.57 0.94 3.41
N GLU A 59 29.92 1.94 4.23
CA GLU A 59 30.24 1.73 5.64
C GLU A 59 29.05 1.18 6.46
N PHE A 60 27.83 1.31 5.95
CA PHE A 60 26.62 0.78 6.58
C PHE A 60 26.20 -0.60 6.05
N LEU A 61 26.89 -1.14 5.05
CA LEU A 61 26.64 -2.48 4.52
C LEU A 61 27.73 -3.44 4.97
N ARG A 62 27.33 -4.58 5.54
CA ARG A 62 28.25 -5.69 5.84
C ARG A 62 27.84 -6.92 5.06
N ASP A 63 28.73 -7.39 4.18
CA ASP A 63 28.52 -8.62 3.42
C ASP A 63 28.38 -9.80 4.39
N GLU A 64 27.33 -10.60 4.22
CA GLU A 64 27.07 -11.80 5.02
C GLU A 64 27.72 -13.04 4.41
N ASN A 65 28.48 -12.88 3.32
CA ASN A 65 29.06 -13.94 2.51
C ASN A 65 28.01 -14.97 2.09
N HIS A 66 26.83 -14.47 1.73
CA HIS A 66 25.66 -15.28 1.38
C HIS A 66 25.24 -14.99 -0.07
N PRO A 67 25.95 -15.56 -1.07
CA PRO A 67 25.61 -15.40 -2.48
C PRO A 67 24.31 -16.13 -2.82
N GLN A 68 23.48 -15.49 -3.65
CA GLN A 68 22.20 -16.01 -4.12
C GLN A 68 22.01 -15.67 -5.60
N ARG A 69 21.29 -16.52 -6.32
CA ARG A 69 20.76 -16.19 -7.65
C ARG A 69 19.25 -16.08 -7.56
N VAL A 70 18.74 -14.86 -7.67
CA VAL A 70 17.30 -14.57 -7.68
C VAL A 70 16.84 -14.30 -9.11
N GLN A 71 15.54 -14.13 -9.31
CA GLN A 71 14.94 -13.88 -10.63
C GLN A 71 15.67 -12.76 -11.41
N LEU A 72 16.14 -11.74 -10.71
CA LEU A 72 16.76 -10.56 -11.31
C LEU A 72 18.29 -10.66 -11.45
N GLY A 73 18.91 -11.77 -11.05
CA GLY A 73 20.34 -12.00 -11.24
C GLY A 73 21.09 -12.49 -10.00
N PRO A 74 22.42 -12.70 -10.11
CA PRO A 74 23.29 -12.97 -8.98
C PRO A 74 23.34 -11.78 -8.03
N SER A 75 23.35 -12.06 -6.73
CA SER A 75 23.33 -11.05 -5.67
C SER A 75 23.92 -11.61 -4.37
N ARG A 76 24.22 -10.74 -3.42
CA ARG A 76 24.63 -11.10 -2.05
C ARG A 76 23.78 -10.38 -1.01
N LEU A 77 23.42 -11.09 0.05
CA LEU A 77 22.76 -10.47 1.20
C LEU A 77 23.77 -9.74 2.08
N HIS A 78 23.37 -8.57 2.54
CA HIS A 78 24.14 -7.69 3.41
C HIS A 78 23.29 -7.33 4.63
N SER A 79 23.95 -7.29 5.78
CA SER A 79 23.43 -6.64 6.97
C SER A 79 23.50 -5.11 6.79
N LEU A 80 22.46 -4.41 7.22
CA LEU A 80 22.47 -2.96 7.36
C LEU A 80 22.84 -2.61 8.81
N VAL A 81 23.91 -1.83 9.00
CA VAL A 81 24.52 -1.61 10.31
C VAL A 81 24.77 -0.13 10.53
N SER A 82 24.44 0.38 11.73
CA SER A 82 24.90 1.69 12.21
C SER A 82 25.29 1.58 13.69
N ALA A 83 25.82 2.67 14.27
CA ALA A 83 26.13 2.72 15.69
C ALA A 83 24.85 2.43 16.52
N GLY A 84 24.75 1.22 17.09
CA GLY A 84 23.66 0.79 17.96
C GLY A 84 22.58 -0.10 17.33
N GLN A 85 22.62 -0.38 16.01
CA GLN A 85 21.61 -1.24 15.37
C GLN A 85 22.20 -2.06 14.23
N THR A 86 21.73 -3.30 14.10
CA THR A 86 22.10 -4.25 13.05
C THR A 86 20.85 -4.95 12.56
N HIS A 87 20.51 -4.76 11.29
CA HIS A 87 19.42 -5.46 10.62
C HIS A 87 20.04 -6.47 9.65
N ARG A 88 20.00 -7.75 10.03
CA ARG A 88 20.54 -8.84 9.21
C ARG A 88 19.74 -9.00 7.92
N SER A 89 20.43 -9.33 6.84
CA SER A 89 19.88 -9.58 5.51
C SER A 89 18.91 -8.48 5.04
N ALA A 90 19.20 -7.23 5.42
CA ALA A 90 18.35 -6.07 5.17
C ALA A 90 18.62 -5.38 3.83
N ALA A 91 19.70 -5.75 3.15
CA ALA A 91 20.03 -5.26 1.82
C ALA A 91 20.46 -6.42 0.92
N ARG A 92 20.02 -6.39 -0.33
CA ARG A 92 20.47 -7.29 -1.39
C ARG A 92 21.25 -6.46 -2.40
N VAL A 93 22.53 -6.77 -2.55
CA VAL A 93 23.43 -6.12 -3.51
C VAL A 93 23.55 -7.00 -4.74
N PHE A 94 23.26 -6.46 -5.91
CA PHE A 94 23.40 -7.17 -7.19
C PHE A 94 24.79 -6.96 -7.77
N ASP A 95 25.37 -8.05 -8.27
CA ASP A 95 26.75 -8.07 -8.77
C ASP A 95 26.91 -7.07 -9.94
N VAL A 96 28.02 -6.33 -9.95
CA VAL A 96 28.27 -5.25 -10.92
C VAL A 96 28.59 -5.80 -12.32
N ASP A 97 29.31 -6.93 -12.37
CA ASP A 97 29.90 -7.47 -13.60
C ASP A 97 29.02 -8.50 -14.32
N GLY A 98 27.69 -8.45 -14.13
CA GLY A 98 26.75 -9.42 -14.70
C GLY A 98 25.76 -8.82 -15.71
N ASP A 99 25.15 -9.67 -16.53
CA ASP A 99 24.11 -9.30 -17.51
C ASP A 99 22.74 -8.98 -16.88
N SER A 100 22.70 -8.78 -15.56
CA SER A 100 21.47 -8.45 -14.85
C SER A 100 20.99 -7.05 -15.22
N PRO A 101 19.69 -6.84 -15.50
CA PRO A 101 19.16 -5.50 -15.74
C PRO A 101 19.20 -4.58 -14.51
N VAL A 102 19.52 -5.15 -13.34
CA VAL A 102 19.69 -4.46 -12.06
C VAL A 102 21.11 -4.62 -11.50
N ALA A 103 22.09 -5.01 -12.33
CA ALA A 103 23.49 -5.08 -11.94
C ALA A 103 23.97 -3.74 -11.32
N GLY A 104 24.78 -3.84 -10.26
CA GLY A 104 25.31 -2.67 -9.56
C GLY A 104 24.27 -1.84 -8.81
N THR A 105 23.17 -2.45 -8.38
CA THR A 105 22.15 -1.80 -7.53
C THR A 105 21.93 -2.56 -6.22
N VAL A 106 21.25 -1.90 -5.28
CA VAL A 106 20.89 -2.41 -3.97
C VAL A 106 19.39 -2.34 -3.78
N ARG A 107 18.78 -3.46 -3.39
CA ARG A 107 17.38 -3.56 -2.96
C ARG A 107 17.35 -3.71 -1.45
N PHE A 108 16.81 -2.71 -0.77
CA PHE A 108 16.69 -2.70 0.70
C PHE A 108 15.35 -3.26 1.17
N ASN A 109 15.32 -3.83 2.37
CA ASN A 109 14.08 -4.02 3.12
C ASN A 109 13.56 -2.66 3.57
N TRP A 110 12.24 -2.50 3.63
CA TRP A 110 11.62 -1.22 3.96
C TRP A 110 11.71 -0.89 5.44
N ASP A 111 11.33 -1.83 6.30
CA ASP A 111 11.18 -1.62 7.74
C ASP A 111 12.41 -1.03 8.45
N PRO A 112 13.66 -1.41 8.13
CA PRO A 112 14.84 -0.84 8.79
C PRO A 112 15.10 0.64 8.46
N LEU A 113 14.51 1.17 7.40
CA LEU A 113 14.83 2.48 6.85
C LEU A 113 13.64 3.43 6.95
N ARG A 114 13.94 4.70 7.26
CA ARG A 114 13.03 5.80 6.98
C ARG A 114 13.28 6.28 5.55
N TRP A 115 12.22 6.31 4.75
CA TRP A 115 12.29 6.61 3.32
C TRP A 115 11.70 7.98 3.03
N PHE A 116 12.34 8.69 2.12
CA PHE A 116 11.85 9.97 1.61
C PHE A 116 11.89 9.95 0.08
N GLU A 117 10.82 10.46 -0.53
CA GLU A 117 10.79 10.88 -1.93
C GLU A 117 10.76 12.41 -1.94
N GLU A 118 11.73 13.02 -2.62
CA GLU A 118 12.07 14.42 -2.37
C GLU A 118 12.22 14.63 -0.86
N ASP A 119 11.53 15.61 -0.28
CA ASP A 119 11.48 15.89 1.16
C ASP A 119 10.26 15.28 1.87
N GLU A 120 9.47 14.46 1.19
CA GLU A 120 8.26 13.85 1.75
C GLU A 120 8.52 12.42 2.23
N PRO A 121 8.14 12.08 3.48
CA PRO A 121 8.27 10.72 3.96
C PRO A 121 7.31 9.79 3.22
N ILE A 122 7.79 8.60 2.90
CA ILE A 122 6.99 7.53 2.30
C ILE A 122 7.16 6.24 3.11
N TYR A 123 6.18 5.34 2.98
CA TYR A 123 6.08 4.16 3.84
C TYR A 123 5.65 2.92 3.07
N GLY A 124 6.00 1.75 3.58
CA GLY A 124 5.57 0.44 3.06
C GLY A 124 6.26 0.03 1.76
N HIS A 125 6.08 0.82 0.69
CA HIS A 125 6.67 0.60 -0.62
C HIS A 125 6.65 1.91 -1.44
N PRO A 126 7.39 2.03 -2.56
CA PRO A 126 7.29 3.18 -3.45
C PRO A 126 5.87 3.29 -4.01
N ARG A 127 5.39 4.53 -4.19
CA ARG A 127 4.12 4.76 -4.88
C ARG A 127 4.28 4.42 -6.36
N ASN A 128 3.41 3.55 -6.87
CA ASN A 128 3.40 3.13 -8.27
C ASN A 128 3.02 4.35 -9.14
N PRO A 129 3.86 4.77 -10.11
CA PRO A 129 3.55 5.92 -10.98
C PRO A 129 2.29 5.73 -11.84
N TYR A 130 1.82 4.50 -12.00
CA TYR A 130 0.61 4.16 -12.73
C TYR A 130 -0.63 4.03 -11.83
N GLN A 131 -0.47 4.14 -10.50
CA GLN A 131 -1.61 4.14 -9.60
C GLN A 131 -2.32 5.49 -9.67
N ARG A 132 -3.59 5.48 -10.04
CA ARG A 132 -4.52 6.58 -9.76
C ARG A 132 -5.39 6.28 -8.56
N ALA A 133 -5.72 7.34 -7.83
CA ALA A 133 -6.72 7.36 -6.77
C ALA A 133 -7.55 8.63 -6.95
N ASP A 134 -8.83 8.48 -7.30
CA ASP A 134 -9.76 9.58 -7.52
C ASP A 134 -10.92 9.44 -6.52
N ALA A 135 -11.05 10.41 -5.60
CA ALA A 135 -12.10 10.45 -4.59
C ALA A 135 -13.18 11.47 -4.97
N LEU A 136 -14.35 10.99 -5.39
CA LEU A 136 -15.40 11.82 -5.98
C LEU A 136 -16.70 11.73 -5.19
N ARG A 137 -17.28 12.89 -4.87
CA ARG A 137 -18.64 12.97 -4.30
C ARG A 137 -19.66 12.49 -5.32
N SER A 138 -20.72 11.86 -4.83
CA SER A 138 -21.76 11.28 -5.65
C SER A 138 -23.13 11.43 -4.99
N HIS A 139 -24.18 11.30 -5.80
CA HIS A 139 -25.58 11.18 -5.33
C HIS A 139 -26.16 9.78 -5.56
N ARG A 140 -25.32 8.82 -5.92
CA ARG A 140 -25.73 7.41 -6.05
C ARG A 140 -26.20 6.89 -4.70
N HIS A 141 -27.27 6.11 -4.71
CA HIS A 141 -27.77 5.45 -3.50
C HIS A 141 -26.91 4.23 -3.22
N VAL A 142 -26.27 4.18 -2.06
CA VAL A 142 -25.41 3.05 -1.65
C VAL A 142 -25.98 2.46 -0.37
N ARG A 143 -26.23 1.15 -0.39
CA ARG A 143 -26.70 0.39 0.77
C ARG A 143 -25.78 -0.78 1.04
N VAL A 144 -25.36 -0.91 2.29
CA VAL A 144 -24.45 -1.95 2.78
C VAL A 144 -25.21 -2.84 3.75
N GLU A 145 -25.20 -4.14 3.50
CA GLU A 145 -25.86 -5.14 4.33
C GLU A 145 -24.91 -6.28 4.68
N LEU A 146 -25.18 -6.94 5.81
CA LEU A 146 -24.55 -8.19 6.20
C LEU A 146 -25.57 -9.08 6.87
N ASP A 147 -25.77 -10.29 6.35
CA ASP A 147 -26.72 -11.29 6.87
C ASP A 147 -28.13 -10.71 7.12
N GLY A 148 -28.59 -9.84 6.21
CA GLY A 148 -29.90 -9.18 6.27
C GLY A 148 -30.00 -7.94 7.18
N ILE A 149 -28.91 -7.57 7.87
CA ILE A 149 -28.83 -6.35 8.67
C ILE A 149 -28.27 -5.22 7.82
N VAL A 150 -28.96 -4.07 7.82
CA VAL A 150 -28.47 -2.85 7.16
C VAL A 150 -27.42 -2.19 8.04
N LEU A 151 -26.19 -2.09 7.53
CA LEU A 151 -25.08 -1.45 8.22
C LEU A 151 -24.94 0.02 7.81
N ALA A 152 -25.32 0.36 6.59
CA ALA A 152 -25.32 1.73 6.09
C ALA A 152 -26.31 1.92 4.92
N ASP A 153 -26.91 3.10 4.82
CA ASP A 153 -27.80 3.51 3.71
C ASP A 153 -27.62 5.01 3.44
N THR A 154 -26.97 5.37 2.33
CA THR A 154 -26.59 6.75 2.02
C THR A 154 -26.93 7.18 0.61
N ARG A 155 -27.18 8.48 0.42
CA ARG A 155 -27.39 9.14 -0.89
C ARG A 155 -26.35 10.22 -1.19
N SER A 156 -25.31 10.31 -0.38
CA SER A 156 -24.22 11.28 -0.55
C SER A 156 -22.83 10.67 -0.29
N PRO A 157 -22.49 9.50 -0.87
CA PRO A 157 -21.21 8.88 -0.64
C PRO A 157 -20.07 9.62 -1.36
N VAL A 158 -18.84 9.36 -0.92
CA VAL A 158 -17.63 9.58 -1.71
C VAL A 158 -17.18 8.24 -2.29
N LEU A 159 -17.09 8.16 -3.61
CA LEU A 159 -16.60 6.99 -4.32
C LEU A 159 -15.10 7.15 -4.54
N LEU A 160 -14.33 6.20 -4.03
CA LEU A 160 -12.90 6.14 -4.23
C LEU A 160 -12.59 5.11 -5.33
N PHE A 161 -12.13 5.61 -6.47
CA PHE A 161 -11.68 4.82 -7.60
C PHE A 161 -10.17 4.64 -7.52
N GLU A 162 -9.71 3.40 -7.47
CA GLU A 162 -8.29 3.07 -7.39
C GLU A 162 -7.92 2.08 -8.49
N THR A 163 -6.79 2.32 -9.15
CA THR A 163 -6.27 1.36 -10.14
C THR A 163 -6.07 -0.01 -9.49
N GLY A 164 -6.53 -1.06 -10.17
CA GLY A 164 -6.36 -2.48 -9.84
C GLY A 164 -7.09 -2.98 -8.59
N ILE A 165 -8.00 -2.20 -7.99
CA ILE A 165 -8.88 -2.67 -6.93
C ILE A 165 -10.32 -2.15 -7.11
N PRO A 166 -11.33 -2.82 -6.51
CA PRO A 166 -12.72 -2.40 -6.61
C PRO A 166 -12.95 -1.00 -6.05
N THR A 167 -13.96 -0.30 -6.60
CA THR A 167 -14.42 0.98 -6.06
C THR A 167 -14.79 0.84 -4.59
N ARG A 168 -14.26 1.72 -3.74
CA ARG A 168 -14.64 1.81 -2.32
C ARG A 168 -15.65 2.93 -2.12
N TYR A 169 -16.65 2.68 -1.29
CA TYR A 169 -17.73 3.60 -0.99
C TYR A 169 -17.53 4.11 0.43
N TYR A 170 -17.18 5.38 0.53
CA TYR A 170 -16.99 6.08 1.80
C TYR A 170 -18.28 6.80 2.16
N ILE A 171 -18.80 6.48 3.33
CA ILE A 171 -20.13 6.84 3.81
C ILE A 171 -19.99 7.78 5.01
N ASP A 172 -20.86 8.80 5.07
CA ASP A 172 -20.91 9.71 6.21
C ASP A 172 -21.31 8.93 7.48
N PRO A 173 -20.63 9.12 8.63
CA PRO A 173 -20.99 8.46 9.88
C PRO A 173 -22.47 8.60 10.28
N ALA A 174 -23.16 9.66 9.86
CA ALA A 174 -24.59 9.84 10.13
C ALA A 174 -25.50 8.82 9.42
N ASP A 175 -25.00 8.20 8.35
CA ASP A 175 -25.73 7.21 7.54
C ASP A 175 -25.34 5.75 7.91
N ILE A 176 -24.69 5.55 9.05
CA ILE A 176 -24.15 4.26 9.50
C ILE A 176 -24.81 3.83 10.81
N ALA A 177 -25.25 2.58 10.86
CA ALA A 177 -25.83 1.93 12.04
C ALA A 177 -24.74 1.45 13.00
N PHE A 178 -24.11 2.40 13.72
CA PHE A 178 -23.01 2.10 14.64
C PHE A 178 -23.39 1.17 15.80
N GLU A 179 -24.68 0.97 16.09
CA GLU A 179 -25.16 -0.02 17.06
C GLU A 179 -24.74 -1.46 16.71
N HIS A 180 -24.38 -1.72 15.45
CA HIS A 180 -23.89 -3.01 14.98
C HIS A 180 -22.36 -3.09 14.89
N LEU A 181 -21.65 -1.98 15.14
CA LEU A 181 -20.21 -1.85 14.95
C LEU A 181 -19.47 -1.75 16.30
N GLU A 182 -18.48 -2.60 16.50
CA GLU A 182 -17.62 -2.63 17.69
C GLU A 182 -16.22 -2.12 17.31
N PRO A 183 -15.73 -1.02 17.92
CA PRO A 183 -14.41 -0.48 17.60
C PRO A 183 -13.30 -1.47 17.98
N THR A 184 -12.24 -1.50 17.18
CA THR A 184 -11.04 -2.32 17.45
C THR A 184 -9.79 -1.46 17.55
N SER A 185 -8.73 -2.03 18.11
CA SER A 185 -7.39 -1.41 18.14
C SER A 185 -6.60 -1.61 16.85
N THR A 186 -7.22 -2.20 15.81
CA THR A 186 -6.55 -2.46 14.54
C THR A 186 -6.17 -1.15 13.88
N GLN A 187 -4.97 -1.13 13.29
CA GLN A 187 -4.46 -0.01 12.51
C GLN A 187 -3.69 -0.55 11.32
N THR A 188 -3.90 0.06 10.15
CA THR A 188 -3.17 -0.28 8.93
C THR A 188 -2.61 0.99 8.28
N LEU A 189 -1.51 0.82 7.57
CA LEU A 189 -0.84 1.88 6.83
C LEU A 189 -0.95 1.60 5.32
N CYS A 190 -1.50 2.54 4.58
CA CYS A 190 -1.58 2.50 3.13
C CYS A 190 -0.69 3.61 2.53
N PRO A 191 0.23 3.30 1.60
CA PRO A 191 1.09 4.32 0.99
C PRO A 191 0.36 5.40 0.18
N TYR A 192 -0.91 5.15 -0.18
CA TYR A 192 -1.73 6.08 -0.97
C TYR A 192 -2.78 6.82 -0.15
N LYS A 193 -3.19 6.28 1.00
CA LYS A 193 -4.28 6.84 1.82
C LYS A 193 -3.80 7.34 3.18
N GLY A 194 -2.65 6.88 3.67
CA GLY A 194 -2.15 7.16 5.01
C GLY A 194 -2.48 6.05 6.00
N THR A 195 -2.48 6.40 7.29
CA THR A 195 -2.77 5.47 8.39
C THR A 195 -4.25 5.54 8.75
N THR A 196 -4.92 4.39 8.84
CA THR A 196 -6.32 4.33 9.30
C THR A 196 -6.43 4.90 10.71
N SER A 197 -7.48 5.68 10.95
CA SER A 197 -7.75 6.30 12.25
C SER A 197 -8.73 5.50 13.10
N GLY A 198 -9.41 4.52 12.52
CA GLY A 198 -10.31 3.61 13.24
C GLY A 198 -10.65 2.39 12.40
N TYR A 199 -10.97 1.30 13.10
CA TYR A 199 -11.52 0.06 12.57
C TYR A 199 -12.69 -0.39 13.43
N TRP A 200 -13.64 -1.08 12.82
CA TRP A 200 -14.78 -1.69 13.50
C TRP A 200 -14.99 -3.12 13.04
N SER A 201 -15.26 -4.01 13.99
CA SER A 201 -15.85 -5.31 13.73
C SER A 201 -17.37 -5.18 13.70
N VAL A 202 -18.06 -6.03 12.95
CA VAL A 202 -19.53 -6.04 12.90
C VAL A 202 -20.06 -7.26 13.60
N ARG A 203 -21.04 -7.08 14.48
CA ARG A 203 -21.75 -8.17 15.16
C ARG A 203 -23.12 -8.38 14.55
N VAL A 204 -23.39 -9.61 14.12
CA VAL A 204 -24.71 -10.05 13.65
C VAL A 204 -25.11 -11.28 14.45
N GLY A 205 -26.08 -11.11 15.36
CA GLY A 205 -26.43 -12.14 16.34
C GLY A 205 -25.19 -12.52 17.19
N ASP A 206 -24.84 -13.81 17.18
CA ASP A 206 -23.67 -14.34 17.89
C ASP A 206 -22.37 -14.26 17.08
N ALA A 207 -22.43 -13.96 15.77
CA ALA A 207 -21.28 -13.90 14.90
C ALA A 207 -20.58 -12.53 14.96
N VAL A 208 -19.23 -12.55 14.93
CA VAL A 208 -18.40 -11.34 14.86
C VAL A 208 -17.54 -11.37 13.61
N HIS A 209 -17.74 -10.39 12.75
CA HIS A 209 -16.97 -10.16 11.53
C HIS A 209 -15.89 -9.13 11.85
N ARG A 210 -14.68 -9.63 12.10
CA ARG A 210 -13.57 -8.81 12.56
C ARG A 210 -13.12 -7.78 11.52
N ASP A 211 -12.90 -6.54 11.97
CA ASP A 211 -12.25 -5.45 11.22
C ASP A 211 -12.88 -5.25 9.82
N LEU A 212 -14.21 -5.17 9.77
CA LEU A 212 -15.00 -5.12 8.54
C LEU A 212 -15.10 -3.70 7.94
N ALA A 213 -15.03 -2.68 8.79
CA ALA A 213 -15.12 -1.28 8.41
C ALA A 213 -13.91 -0.48 8.92
N TRP A 214 -13.55 0.60 8.23
CA TRP A 214 -12.44 1.48 8.60
C TRP A 214 -12.70 2.94 8.23
N THR A 215 -11.91 3.84 8.83
CA THR A 215 -11.91 5.27 8.49
C THR A 215 -10.50 5.84 8.43
N TYR A 216 -10.38 6.99 7.75
CA TYR A 216 -9.22 7.88 7.80
C TYR A 216 -9.69 9.26 8.24
N HIS A 217 -9.32 9.71 9.44
CA HIS A 217 -9.57 11.10 9.86
C HIS A 217 -8.60 12.08 9.20
N TYR A 218 -7.37 11.60 8.92
CA TYR A 218 -6.29 12.39 8.33
C TYR A 218 -5.70 11.67 7.11
N PRO A 219 -6.50 11.47 6.03
CA PRO A 219 -5.98 10.83 4.83
C PRO A 219 -4.93 11.70 4.13
N LEU A 220 -4.12 11.08 3.26
CA LEU A 220 -3.19 11.81 2.41
C LEU A 220 -3.92 12.77 1.45
N PRO A 221 -3.30 13.89 1.04
CA PRO A 221 -3.96 14.93 0.25
C PRO A 221 -4.66 14.45 -1.02
N ALA A 222 -4.08 13.46 -1.70
CA ALA A 222 -4.63 12.91 -2.95
C ALA A 222 -6.04 12.30 -2.80
N VAL A 223 -6.40 11.87 -1.60
CA VAL A 223 -7.73 11.30 -1.30
C VAL A 223 -8.43 12.07 -0.18
N ALA A 224 -8.07 13.34 0.07
CA ALA A 224 -8.64 14.18 1.12
C ALA A 224 -10.18 14.13 1.24
N PRO A 225 -10.98 14.01 0.15
CA PRO A 225 -12.44 13.90 0.27
C PRO A 225 -12.97 12.72 1.10
N ILE A 226 -12.19 11.67 1.36
CA ILE A 226 -12.61 10.55 2.22
C ILE A 226 -12.46 10.82 3.72
N ALA A 227 -11.95 11.99 4.11
CA ALA A 227 -11.66 12.31 5.50
C ALA A 227 -12.91 12.19 6.39
N GLY A 228 -12.79 11.42 7.48
CA GLY A 228 -13.88 11.21 8.44
C GLY A 228 -14.96 10.21 8.00
N LEU A 229 -14.93 9.76 6.74
CA LEU A 229 -15.91 8.83 6.21
C LEU A 229 -15.51 7.38 6.50
N VAL A 230 -16.48 6.48 6.51
CA VAL A 230 -16.26 5.05 6.78
C VAL A 230 -16.50 4.23 5.52
N ALA A 231 -15.65 3.25 5.28
CA ALA A 231 -15.83 2.27 4.21
C ALA A 231 -15.87 0.85 4.78
N PHE A 232 -16.53 -0.05 4.06
CA PHE A 232 -16.61 -1.48 4.37
C PHE A 232 -15.84 -2.29 3.31
N TYR A 233 -15.36 -3.47 3.67
CA TYR A 233 -14.76 -4.39 2.70
C TYR A 233 -15.86 -4.98 1.81
N ASN A 234 -15.98 -4.51 0.57
CA ASN A 234 -16.96 -5.01 -0.41
C ASN A 234 -16.92 -6.53 -0.57
N GLU A 235 -15.74 -7.14 -0.36
CA GLU A 235 -15.51 -8.59 -0.42
C GLU A 235 -16.35 -9.37 0.60
N LYS A 236 -16.78 -8.70 1.68
CA LYS A 236 -17.31 -9.32 2.90
C LYS A 236 -18.70 -8.83 3.27
N VAL A 237 -19.31 -7.94 2.48
CA VAL A 237 -20.65 -7.38 2.69
C VAL A 237 -21.47 -7.50 1.42
N ASP A 238 -22.78 -7.43 1.55
CA ASP A 238 -23.69 -7.28 0.41
C ASP A 238 -23.85 -5.78 0.11
N LEU A 239 -23.54 -5.40 -1.13
CA LEU A 239 -23.50 -4.01 -1.54
C LEU A 239 -24.49 -3.77 -2.67
N THR A 240 -25.37 -2.80 -2.50
CA THR A 240 -26.32 -2.35 -3.52
C THR A 240 -26.02 -0.90 -3.90
N VAL A 241 -25.96 -0.61 -5.20
CA VAL A 241 -25.76 0.74 -5.73
C VAL A 241 -26.88 1.06 -6.72
N ASP A 242 -27.64 2.13 -6.46
CA ASP A 242 -28.82 2.54 -7.23
C ASP A 242 -29.84 1.41 -7.43
N GLY A 243 -30.06 0.60 -6.38
CA GLY A 243 -30.94 -0.56 -6.42
C GLY A 243 -30.38 -1.79 -7.14
N VAL A 244 -29.15 -1.73 -7.65
CA VAL A 244 -28.46 -2.86 -8.30
C VAL A 244 -27.48 -3.51 -7.34
N ALA A 245 -27.69 -4.79 -7.04
CA ALA A 245 -26.76 -5.58 -6.24
C ALA A 245 -25.43 -5.78 -7.00
N LEU A 246 -24.32 -5.48 -6.34
CA LEU A 246 -22.97 -5.71 -6.86
C LEU A 246 -22.42 -7.05 -6.39
N PRO A 247 -21.72 -7.81 -7.26
CA PRO A 247 -21.07 -9.04 -6.83
C PRO A 247 -19.94 -8.73 -5.83
N ARG A 248 -19.75 -9.60 -4.84
CA ARG A 248 -18.59 -9.53 -3.94
C ARG A 248 -17.31 -9.76 -4.76
N PRO A 249 -16.39 -8.79 -4.82
CA PRO A 249 -15.14 -8.96 -5.56
C PRO A 249 -14.24 -9.99 -4.86
N HIS A 250 -13.39 -10.66 -5.64
CA HIS A 250 -12.32 -11.50 -5.09
C HIS A 250 -11.00 -10.75 -5.17
N THR A 251 -10.45 -10.34 -4.03
CA THR A 251 -9.20 -9.56 -3.92
C THR A 251 -8.30 -10.16 -2.85
N GLN A 252 -7.15 -9.54 -2.58
CA GLN A 252 -6.28 -9.90 -1.45
C GLN A 252 -6.94 -9.68 -0.07
N PHE A 253 -8.12 -9.06 -0.03
CA PHE A 253 -8.88 -8.81 1.20
C PHE A 253 -10.06 -9.77 1.41
N SER A 254 -10.31 -10.69 0.48
CA SER A 254 -11.36 -11.72 0.58
C SER A 254 -11.12 -12.67 1.74
#